data_AF-A0A1W1ZBC3-F1
#
_entry.id   AF-A0A1W1ZBC3-F1
#
_cell.length_a   1.000
_cell.length_b   1.000
_cell.length_c   1.000
_cell.angle_alpha   90.00
_cell.angle_beta   90.00
_cell.angle_gamma   90.00
#
_symmetry.space_group_name_H-M   'P 1'
#
loop_
_entity.id
_entity.type
_entity.pdbx_description
1 polymer ?
#
loop_
_entity_poly.entity_id
_entity_poly.type
_entity_poly.pdbx_seq_one_letter_code
_entity_poly.pdbx_strand_id
1 'polypeptide(L)'
;MARDPKWAVNDAVQAQSISKISIDENREKELLSAIKKSAFGMFIGSIVLLVVAFGIVAALAAFAGVIFYSVKMVIAYIIVIIFPIYAIYNIIHTNSAIKKGDYDFYQGQIVTKTDKGFKVTGLEDLDLSFIKNKTDGDKKDNVKPGDIVKIMRIDNDLSLFL
;
A
#
# COMPACT_ATOMS: atom_id res chain seq x y z
N MET A 1 -18.54 -4.52 4.05
CA MET A 1 -17.89 -3.36 3.39
C MET A 1 -16.89 -2.82 4.38
N ALA A 2 -15.61 -2.71 4.02
CA ALA A 2 -14.61 -2.08 4.88
C ALA A 2 -15.02 -0.62 5.11
N ARG A 3 -14.92 -0.13 6.34
CA ARG A 3 -15.23 1.27 6.68
C ARG A 3 -14.18 2.19 6.05
N ASP A 4 -14.56 3.44 5.79
CA ASP A 4 -13.61 4.48 5.38
C ASP A 4 -12.49 4.58 6.44
N PRO A 5 -11.21 4.46 6.08
CA PRO A 5 -10.09 4.46 7.03
C PRO A 5 -10.02 5.72 7.91
N LYS A 6 -10.42 6.89 7.41
CA LYS A 6 -10.48 8.11 8.24
C LYS A 6 -11.56 7.99 9.31
N TRP A 7 -12.71 7.43 8.96
CA TRP A 7 -13.80 7.23 9.90
C TRP A 7 -13.49 6.12 10.91
N ALA A 8 -12.91 5.00 10.46
CA ALA A 8 -12.49 3.89 11.31
C ALA A 8 -11.46 4.35 12.37
N VAL A 9 -10.47 5.16 11.98
CA VAL A 9 -9.50 5.74 12.92
C VAL A 9 -10.17 6.67 13.92
N ASN A 10 -11.09 7.54 13.49
CA ASN A 10 -11.77 8.46 14.39
C ASN A 10 -12.61 7.70 15.44
N ASP A 11 -13.36 6.69 15.01
CA ASP A 11 -14.11 5.81 15.91
C ASP A 11 -13.16 5.09 16.90
N ALA A 12 -12.04 4.55 16.42
CA ALA A 12 -11.07 3.85 17.25
C ALA A 12 -10.37 4.78 18.27
N VAL A 13 -10.12 6.04 17.92
CA VAL A 13 -9.60 7.07 18.84
C VAL A 13 -10.65 7.44 19.89
N GLN A 14 -11.91 7.65 19.49
CA GLN A 14 -13.00 7.96 20.42
C GLN A 14 -13.27 6.80 21.39
N ALA A 15 -13.17 5.56 20.91
CA ALA A 15 -13.26 4.35 21.72
C ALA A 15 -11.99 4.07 22.55
N GLN A 16 -10.99 4.95 22.53
CA GLN A 16 -9.70 4.81 23.24
C GLN A 16 -8.95 3.50 22.91
N SER A 17 -9.24 2.90 21.75
CA SER A 17 -8.61 1.67 21.28
C SER A 17 -7.24 1.94 20.63
N ILE A 18 -7.06 3.15 20.10
CA ILE A 18 -5.78 3.66 19.60
C ILE A 18 -5.53 5.08 20.12
N SER A 19 -4.25 5.44 20.27
CA SER A 19 -3.83 6.74 20.78
C SER A 19 -2.97 7.48 19.76
N LYS A 20 -3.22 8.77 19.56
CA LYS A 20 -2.38 9.61 18.69
C LYS A 20 -1.00 9.80 19.33
N ILE A 21 0.06 9.64 18.53
CA ILE A 21 1.45 9.81 18.97
C ILE A 21 2.20 10.82 18.11
N SER A 22 3.23 11.44 18.67
CA SER A 22 4.22 12.21 17.91
C SER A 22 5.44 11.33 17.64
N ILE A 23 6.04 11.50 16.47
CA ILE A 23 7.27 10.79 16.08
C ILE A 23 8.39 11.81 15.87
N ASP A 24 9.62 11.37 16.10
CA ASP A 24 10.81 12.14 15.76
C ASP A 24 10.88 12.48 14.27
N GLU A 25 11.27 13.71 13.92
CA GLU A 25 11.32 14.20 12.55
C GLU A 25 12.17 13.32 11.62
N ASN A 26 13.25 12.72 12.13
CA ASN A 26 14.11 11.88 11.30
C ASN A 26 13.41 10.59 10.91
N ARG A 27 12.67 9.99 11.86
CA ARG A 27 11.92 8.76 11.62
C ARG A 27 10.68 9.02 10.77
N GLU A 28 10.04 10.17 10.94
CA GLU A 28 8.97 10.64 10.06
C GLU A 28 9.45 10.76 8.60
N LYS A 29 10.59 11.44 8.36
CA LYS A 29 11.18 11.57 7.01
C LYS A 29 11.52 10.20 6.41
N GLU A 30 12.01 9.26 7.22
CA GLU A 30 12.30 7.90 6.77
C GLU A 30 11.03 7.17 6.32
N LEU A 31 9.96 7.21 7.12
CA LEU A 31 8.68 6.56 6.81
C LEU A 31 8.03 7.15 5.55
N LEU A 32 8.00 8.47 5.43
CA LEU A 32 7.49 9.16 4.24
C LEU A 32 8.30 8.82 2.99
N SER A 33 9.62 8.70 3.12
CA SER A 33 10.51 8.26 2.03
C SER A 33 10.25 6.81 1.62
N ALA A 34 10.02 5.92 2.58
CA ALA A 34 9.71 4.52 2.32
C ALA A 34 8.39 4.36 1.55
N ILE A 35 7.35 5.12 1.92
CA ILE A 35 6.05 5.08 1.23
C ILE A 35 6.18 5.63 -0.19
N LYS A 36 6.89 6.75 -0.39
CA LYS A 36 7.19 7.28 -1.74
C LYS A 36 7.94 6.27 -2.59
N LYS A 37 8.94 5.59 -2.03
CA LYS A 37 9.69 4.53 -2.73
C LYS A 37 8.80 3.34 -3.09
N SER A 38 7.87 2.96 -2.22
CA SER A 38 6.91 1.89 -2.49
C SER A 38 6.00 2.25 -3.67
N ALA A 39 5.41 3.46 -3.67
CA ALA A 39 4.60 3.95 -4.78
C ALA A 39 5.40 4.02 -6.10
N PHE A 40 6.66 4.47 -6.03
CA PHE A 40 7.54 4.48 -7.20
C PHE A 40 7.92 3.08 -7.69
N GLY A 41 8.13 2.13 -6.77
CA GLY A 41 8.37 0.72 -7.09
C GLY A 41 7.18 0.10 -7.81
N MET A 42 5.95 0.44 -7.41
CA MET A 42 4.73 0.00 -8.11
C MET A 42 4.69 0.53 -9.55
N PHE A 43 5.10 1.78 -9.77
CA PHE A 43 5.21 2.35 -11.11
C PHE A 43 6.27 1.64 -11.95
N ILE A 44 7.48 1.46 -11.44
CA ILE A 44 8.52 0.70 -12.15
C ILE A 44 8.02 -0.71 -12.49
N GLY A 45 7.40 -1.40 -11.54
CA GLY A 45 6.83 -2.73 -11.76
C GLY A 45 5.77 -2.74 -12.86
N SER A 46 4.91 -1.71 -12.92
CA SER A 46 3.90 -1.59 -13.97
C SER A 46 4.52 -1.38 -15.36
N ILE A 47 5.62 -0.62 -15.47
CA ILE A 47 6.35 -0.42 -16.73
C ILE A 47 7.03 -1.71 -17.19
N VAL A 48 7.68 -2.44 -16.27
CA VAL A 48 8.30 -3.74 -16.57
C VAL A 48 7.25 -4.73 -17.08
N LEU A 49 6.09 -4.80 -16.41
CA LEU A 49 4.99 -5.67 -16.83
C LEU A 49 4.47 -5.31 -18.22
N LEU A 50 4.39 -4.01 -18.54
CA LEU A 50 3.99 -3.53 -19.86
C LEU A 50 5.00 -3.91 -20.94
N VAL A 51 6.31 -3.78 -20.68
CA VAL A 51 7.37 -4.20 -21.61
C VAL A 51 7.32 -5.72 -21.85
N VAL A 52 7.16 -6.52 -20.79
CA VAL A 52 7.05 -7.97 -20.90
C VAL A 52 5.81 -8.37 -21.70
N ALA A 53 4.64 -7.77 -21.41
CA ALA A 53 3.42 -8.04 -22.14
C ALA A 53 3.57 -7.70 -23.63
N PHE A 54 4.19 -6.56 -23.96
CA PHE A 54 4.46 -6.18 -25.34
C PHE A 54 5.44 -7.14 -26.03
N GLY A 55 6.46 -7.61 -25.32
CA GLY A 55 7.42 -8.60 -25.82
C GLY A 55 6.76 -9.95 -26.16
N ILE A 56 5.90 -10.45 -25.27
CA ILE A 56 5.13 -11.69 -25.50
C ILE A 56 4.24 -11.54 -26.74
N VAL A 57 3.57 -10.40 -26.85
CA VAL A 57 2.72 -10.04 -27.98
C VAL A 57 3.51 -10.00 -29.29
N ALA A 58 4.64 -9.31 -29.32
CA ALA A 58 5.48 -9.21 -30.51
C ALA A 58 6.00 -10.58 -30.96
N ALA A 59 6.40 -11.44 -30.01
CA ALA A 59 6.82 -12.80 -30.30
C ALA A 59 5.68 -13.64 -30.89
N LEU A 60 4.47 -13.57 -30.31
CA LEU A 60 3.29 -14.27 -30.85
C LEU A 60 2.90 -13.78 -32.24
N ALA A 61 3.01 -12.47 -32.51
CA ALA A 61 2.79 -11.88 -33.82
C ALA A 61 3.76 -12.44 -34.88
N ALA A 62 5.06 -12.49 -34.52
CA ALA A 62 6.12 -12.90 -35.42
C ALA A 62 6.09 -14.40 -35.74
N PHE A 63 5.78 -15.26 -34.75
CA PHE A 63 5.81 -16.71 -34.93
C PHE A 63 4.51 -17.30 -35.49
N ALA A 64 3.34 -16.75 -35.15
CA ALA A 64 2.08 -17.40 -35.46
C ALA A 64 1.30 -16.72 -36.61
N GLY A 65 1.77 -15.57 -37.12
CA GLY A 65 1.01 -14.77 -38.11
C GLY A 65 -0.40 -14.38 -37.61
N VAL A 66 -0.64 -14.51 -36.31
CA VAL A 66 -1.96 -14.35 -35.70
C VAL A 66 -2.31 -12.88 -35.69
N ILE A 67 -3.29 -12.54 -36.53
CA ILE A 67 -3.91 -11.23 -36.60
C ILE A 67 -4.59 -10.94 -35.25
N PHE A 68 -4.08 -9.93 -34.54
CA PHE A 68 -4.45 -9.46 -33.19
C PHE A 68 -5.86 -8.87 -33.09
N TYR A 69 -6.90 -9.63 -33.42
CA TYR A 69 -8.29 -9.13 -33.41
C TYR A 69 -9.25 -9.98 -32.58
N SER A 70 -8.75 -10.82 -31.68
CA SER A 70 -9.61 -11.46 -30.69
C SER A 70 -9.93 -10.46 -29.56
N VAL A 71 -11.21 -10.30 -29.24
CA VAL A 71 -11.71 -9.43 -28.15
C VAL A 71 -10.97 -9.69 -26.83
N LYS A 72 -10.54 -10.94 -26.57
CA LYS A 72 -9.76 -11.32 -25.39
C LYS A 72 -8.40 -10.64 -25.31
N MET A 73 -7.70 -10.46 -26.44
CA MET A 73 -6.41 -9.76 -26.48
C MET A 73 -6.58 -8.26 -26.27
N VAL A 74 -7.63 -7.67 -26.85
CA VAL A 74 -7.98 -6.25 -26.63
C VAL A 74 -8.24 -5.98 -25.15
N ILE A 75 -8.98 -6.84 -24.46
CA ILE A 75 -9.22 -6.74 -23.01
C ILE A 75 -7.90 -6.85 -22.23
N ALA A 76 -7.01 -7.78 -22.59
CA ALA A 76 -5.71 -7.93 -21.95
C ALA A 76 -4.85 -6.66 -22.08
N TYR A 77 -4.82 -6.02 -23.26
CA TYR A 77 -4.11 -4.74 -23.45
C TYR A 77 -4.68 -3.62 -22.61
N ILE A 78 -6.00 -3.50 -22.54
CA ILE A 78 -6.66 -2.47 -21.72
C ILE A 78 -6.23 -2.64 -20.26
N ILE A 79 -6.22 -3.87 -19.73
CA ILE A 79 -5.77 -4.13 -18.36
C ILE A 79 -4.30 -3.70 -18.19
N VAL A 80 -3.41 -4.10 -19.10
CA VAL A 80 -1.98 -3.76 -19.04
C VAL A 80 -1.73 -2.24 -19.10
N ILE A 81 -2.56 -1.48 -19.82
CA ILE A 81 -2.46 -0.01 -19.91
C ILE A 81 -3.06 0.69 -18.68
N ILE A 82 -4.09 0.12 -18.06
CA ILE A 82 -4.70 0.70 -16.84
C ILE A 82 -3.72 0.65 -15.65
N PHE A 83 -2.92 -0.41 -15.54
CA PHE A 83 -1.95 -0.56 -14.44
C PHE A 83 -0.97 0.62 -14.29
N PRO A 84 -0.24 1.08 -15.32
CA PRO A 84 0.65 2.24 -15.19
C PRO A 84 -0.10 3.54 -14.92
N ILE A 85 -1.32 3.71 -15.45
CA ILE A 85 -2.17 4.87 -15.13
C ILE A 85 -2.50 4.88 -13.63
N TYR A 86 -2.91 3.74 -13.08
CA TYR A 86 -3.17 3.58 -11.66
C TYR A 86 -1.92 3.84 -10.80
N ALA A 87 -0.76 3.37 -11.23
CA ALA A 87 0.49 3.61 -10.50
C ALA A 87 0.90 5.10 -10.49
N ILE A 88 0.70 5.82 -11.60
CA ILE A 88 0.91 7.28 -11.66
C ILE A 88 -0.06 7.99 -10.72
N TYR A 89 -1.34 7.62 -10.74
CA TYR A 89 -2.33 8.16 -9.82
C TYR A 89 -1.90 7.98 -8.37
N ASN A 90 -1.45 6.77 -8.00
CA ASN A 90 -0.99 6.47 -6.65
C ASN A 90 0.20 7.34 -6.22
N ILE A 91 1.18 7.56 -7.12
CA ILE A 91 2.32 8.45 -6.85
C ILE A 91 1.86 9.89 -6.62
N ILE A 92 1.02 10.42 -7.49
CA ILE A 92 0.54 11.81 -7.40
C ILE A 92 -0.28 11.99 -6.12
N HIS A 93 -1.17 11.04 -5.85
CA HIS A 93 -2.04 11.06 -4.68
C HIS A 93 -1.25 10.99 -3.38
N THR A 94 -0.33 10.02 -3.26
CA THR A 94 0.58 9.90 -2.12
C THR A 94 1.42 11.17 -1.92
N ASN A 95 2.00 11.72 -2.99
CA ASN A 95 2.78 12.95 -2.87
C ASN A 95 1.92 14.16 -2.49
N SER A 96 0.68 14.23 -2.97
CA SER A 96 -0.26 15.30 -2.63
C SER A 96 -0.66 15.23 -1.16
N ALA A 97 -0.98 14.04 -0.64
CA ALA A 97 -1.29 13.82 0.77
C ALA A 97 -0.13 14.25 1.67
N ILE A 98 1.10 13.84 1.33
CA ILE A 98 2.30 14.21 2.10
C ILE A 98 2.55 15.73 2.05
N LYS A 99 2.40 16.37 0.88
CA LYS A 99 2.58 17.83 0.75
C LYS A 99 1.52 18.62 1.51
N LYS A 100 0.30 18.11 1.62
CA LYS A 100 -0.81 18.73 2.36
C LYS A 100 -0.73 18.48 3.87
N GLY A 101 0.21 17.66 4.34
CA GLY A 101 0.27 17.26 5.74
C GLY A 101 -0.88 16.34 6.15
N ASP A 102 -1.55 15.66 5.21
CA ASP A 102 -2.67 14.75 5.51
C ASP A 102 -2.13 13.36 5.94
N TYR A 103 -1.38 13.34 7.04
CA TYR A 103 -0.87 12.13 7.67
C TYR A 103 -0.88 12.26 9.18
N ASP A 104 -1.11 11.14 9.86
CA ASP A 104 -1.12 11.07 11.32
C ASP A 104 -0.50 9.76 11.81
N PHE A 105 -0.01 9.80 13.05
CA PHE A 105 0.58 8.63 13.70
C PHE A 105 -0.22 8.24 14.94
N TYR A 106 -0.40 6.94 15.10
CA TYR A 106 -1.13 6.34 16.20
C TYR A 106 -0.36 5.16 16.78
N GLN A 107 -0.78 4.72 17.96
CA GLN A 107 -0.31 3.53 18.62
C GLN A 107 -1.53 2.67 18.96
N GLY A 108 -1.43 1.37 18.73
CA GLY A 108 -2.49 0.40 18.97
C GLY A 108 -1.93 -0.98 19.26
N GLN A 109 -2.79 -1.89 19.70
CA GLN A 109 -2.40 -3.25 20.05
C GLN A 109 -2.83 -4.23 18.96
N ILE A 110 -1.97 -5.20 18.62
CA ILE A 110 -2.35 -6.25 17.67
C ILE A 110 -3.29 -7.24 18.33
N VAL A 111 -4.42 -7.51 17.67
CA VAL A 111 -5.40 -8.50 18.10
C VAL A 111 -5.08 -9.86 17.52
N THR A 112 -4.80 -9.92 16.22
CA THR A 112 -4.51 -11.18 15.53
C THR A 112 -3.73 -10.97 14.24
N LYS A 113 -3.07 -12.03 13.77
CA LYS A 113 -2.43 -12.10 12.46
C LYS A 113 -3.35 -12.83 11.49
N THR A 114 -3.59 -12.25 10.33
CA THR A 114 -4.37 -12.85 9.23
C THR A 114 -3.44 -13.26 8.10
N ASP A 115 -3.97 -14.02 7.13
CA ASP A 115 -3.21 -14.39 5.92
C ASP A 115 -2.82 -13.17 5.07
N LYS A 116 -3.53 -12.04 5.25
CA LYS A 116 -3.34 -10.79 4.50
C LYS A 116 -2.58 -9.71 5.27
N GLY A 117 -2.39 -9.86 6.59
CA GLY A 117 -1.74 -8.85 7.41
C GLY A 117 -1.99 -9.03 8.91
N PHE A 118 -2.21 -7.92 9.60
CA PHE A 118 -2.45 -7.87 11.04
C PHE A 118 -3.69 -7.03 11.33
N LYS A 119 -4.46 -7.45 12.34
CA LYS A 119 -5.59 -6.71 12.87
C LYS A 119 -5.17 -5.99 14.14
N VAL A 120 -5.58 -4.73 14.26
CA VAL A 120 -5.31 -3.88 15.42
C VAL A 120 -6.62 -3.57 16.14
N THR A 121 -6.59 -3.47 17.46
CA THR A 121 -7.78 -3.19 18.28
C THR A 121 -8.46 -1.90 17.82
N GLY A 122 -9.76 -1.95 17.57
CA GLY A 122 -10.54 -0.83 17.04
C GLY A 122 -10.45 -0.63 15.51
N LEU A 123 -9.56 -1.34 14.82
CA LEU A 123 -9.41 -1.36 13.35
C LEU A 123 -9.47 -2.80 12.81
N GLU A 124 -10.24 -3.66 13.47
CA GLU A 124 -10.29 -5.10 13.21
C GLU A 124 -10.97 -5.47 11.88
N ASP A 125 -11.68 -4.53 11.27
CA ASP A 125 -12.29 -4.66 9.96
C ASP A 125 -11.28 -4.45 8.81
N LEU A 126 -10.07 -3.99 9.12
CA LEU A 126 -9.00 -3.71 8.16
C LEU A 126 -7.82 -4.68 8.36
N ASP A 127 -7.32 -5.25 7.26
CA ASP A 127 -6.06 -6.00 7.24
C ASP A 127 -4.91 -5.03 7.00
N LEU A 128 -4.13 -4.75 8.06
CA LEU A 128 -3.03 -3.79 8.00
C LEU A 128 -1.70 -4.49 7.71
N SER A 129 -0.87 -3.86 6.89
CA SER A 129 0.46 -4.37 6.53
C SER A 129 1.56 -3.44 6.99
N PHE A 130 2.75 -3.99 7.24
CA PHE A 130 3.90 -3.20 7.67
C PHE A 130 4.53 -2.44 6.50
N ILE A 131 4.89 -1.17 6.73
CA ILE A 131 5.67 -0.37 5.80
C ILE A 131 6.99 -1.09 5.52
N LYS A 132 7.32 -1.31 4.25
CA LYS A 132 8.61 -1.91 3.85
C LYS A 132 9.73 -0.86 3.97
N ASN A 133 10.23 -0.67 5.18
CA ASN A 133 11.44 0.08 5.51
C ASN A 133 12.57 -0.86 5.93
N LYS A 134 13.82 -0.37 5.88
CA LYS A 134 15.01 -1.14 6.30
C LYS A 134 15.05 -1.35 7.82
N THR A 135 14.51 -0.40 8.58
CA THR A 135 14.65 -0.33 10.04
C THR A 135 13.82 -1.37 10.78
N ASP A 136 12.70 -1.81 10.21
CA ASP A 136 11.81 -2.76 10.87
C ASP A 136 11.95 -4.21 10.33
N GLY A 137 12.94 -4.47 9.46
CA GLY A 137 13.11 -5.73 8.70
C GLY A 137 12.94 -7.01 9.54
N ASP A 138 13.80 -7.22 10.53
CA ASP A 138 13.82 -8.45 11.33
C ASP A 138 12.80 -8.46 12.48
N LYS A 139 12.21 -7.29 12.79
CA LYS A 139 11.29 -7.15 13.91
C LYS A 139 9.84 -7.47 13.53
N LYS A 140 9.49 -7.38 12.23
CA LYS A 140 8.15 -7.69 11.70
C LYS A 140 7.74 -9.15 11.88
N ASP A 141 8.69 -10.07 11.71
CA ASP A 141 8.40 -11.51 11.75
C ASP A 141 8.18 -12.04 13.17
N ASN A 142 8.57 -11.25 14.18
CA ASN A 142 8.45 -11.60 15.59
C ASN A 142 7.25 -10.96 16.28
N VAL A 143 6.44 -10.17 15.56
CA VAL A 143 5.28 -9.50 16.14
C VAL A 143 4.16 -10.49 16.41
N LYS A 144 3.63 -10.47 17.64
CA LYS A 144 2.59 -11.37 18.13
C LYS A 144 1.31 -10.62 18.52
N PRO A 145 0.16 -11.32 18.56
CA PRO A 145 -1.03 -10.83 19.23
C PRO A 145 -0.70 -10.34 20.65
N GLY A 146 -1.19 -9.15 21.01
CA GLY A 146 -0.90 -8.48 22.27
C GLY A 146 0.23 -7.46 22.20
N ASP A 147 1.05 -7.46 21.16
CA ASP A 147 2.14 -6.48 21.01
C ASP A 147 1.59 -5.10 20.66
N ILE A 148 2.27 -4.07 21.18
CA ILE A 148 1.97 -2.69 20.85
C ILE A 148 2.73 -2.29 19.59
N VAL A 149 2.00 -1.80 18.60
CA VAL A 149 2.54 -1.34 17.32
C VAL A 149 2.12 0.09 17.04
N LYS A 150 2.84 0.72 16.11
CA LYS A 150 2.53 2.05 15.64
C LYS A 150 1.88 1.98 14.27
N ILE A 151 0.97 2.91 14.02
CA ILE A 151 0.12 2.97 12.85
C ILE A 151 0.34 4.33 12.21
N MET A 152 0.58 4.34 10.92
CA MET A 152 0.66 5.54 10.11
C MET A 152 -0.57 5.60 9.22
N ARG A 153 -1.28 6.71 9.29
CA ARG A 153 -2.33 7.08 8.34
C ARG A 153 -1.74 8.05 7.33
N ILE A 154 -1.94 7.82 6.04
CA ILE A 154 -1.71 8.81 4.99
C ILE A 154 -2.95 8.85 4.11
N ASP A 155 -3.63 10.00 4.08
CA ASP A 155 -4.96 10.14 3.48
C ASP A 155 -5.92 9.02 3.94
N ASN A 156 -6.23 8.05 3.06
CA ASN A 156 -7.10 6.91 3.30
C ASN A 156 -6.34 5.58 3.46
N ASP A 157 -5.02 5.58 3.44
CA ASP A 157 -4.23 4.36 3.65
C ASP A 157 -3.73 4.27 5.09
N LEU A 158 -3.74 3.05 5.63
CA LEU A 158 -3.22 2.71 6.95
C LEU A 158 -2.09 1.68 6.82
N SER A 159 -0.99 1.91 7.53
CA SER A 159 0.14 1.00 7.50
C SER A 159 0.82 0.92 8.87
N LEU A 160 1.36 -0.25 9.21
CA LEU A 160 2.03 -0.50 10.47
C LEU A 160 3.53 -0.21 10.38
N PHE A 161 4.12 0.19 11.50
CA PHE A 161 5.56 0.29 11.68
C PHE A 161 5.91 0.10 13.17
N LEU A 162 7.19 -0.13 13.46
CA LEU A 162 7.69 -0.34 14.83
C LEU A 162 8.45 0.89 15.33
#